data_AF-A0A934K579-F1
#
_entry.id   AF-A0A934K579-F1
#
_cell.length_a   1.000
_cell.length_b   1.000
_cell.length_c   1.000
_cell.angle_alpha   90.00
_cell.angle_beta   90.00
_cell.angle_gamma   90.00
#
_symmetry.space_group_name_H-M   'P 1'
#
loop_
_entity.id
_entity.type
_entity.pdbx_description
1 polymer ?
#
loop_
_entity_poly.entity_id
_entity_poly.type
_entity_poly.pdbx_seq_one_letter_code
_entity_poly.pdbx_strand_id
1 'polypeptide(L)' 'MAEQPVEYRPATPDDAVACHELMWASVTDLGRRQSTALEGSAADWWRSSEPLHRLLAQIAAEWWVAEEAGWGRLVGFARS' A
#
# COMPACT_ATOMS: atom_id res chain seq x y z
N MET A 1 -12.55 6.83 19.26
CA MET A 1 -12.93 6.68 17.84
C MET A 1 -13.53 5.30 17.71
N ALA A 2 -14.74 5.15 17.15
CA ALA A 2 -15.26 3.82 16.85
C ALA A 2 -14.40 3.22 15.74
N GLU A 3 -13.98 1.97 15.90
CA GLU A 3 -13.31 1.22 14.83
C GLU A 3 -14.31 1.07 13.67
N GLN A 4 -13.90 1.49 12.48
CA GLN A 4 -14.71 1.26 11.30
C GLN A 4 -14.58 -0.20 10.86
N PRO A 5 -15.66 -0.80 10.35
CA PRO A 5 -15.57 -2.14 9.81
C PRO A 5 -14.57 -2.16 8.64
N VAL A 6 -13.79 -3.23 8.54
CA VAL A 6 -12.84 -3.45 7.45
C VAL A 6 -13.43 -4.46 6.48
N GLU A 7 -13.48 -4.09 5.20
CA GLU A 7 -13.90 -4.96 4.11
C GLU A 7 -12.70 -5.45 3.33
N TYR A 8 -12.74 -6.70 2.87
CA TYR A 8 -11.69 -7.32 2.07
C TYR A 8 -12.21 -7.60 0.68
N ARG A 9 -11.43 -7.24 -0.34
CA ARG A 9 -11.77 -7.52 -1.74
C ARG A 9 -10.53 -7.93 -2.54
N PRO A 10 -10.72 -8.67 -3.64
CA PRO A 10 -9.67 -8.84 -4.63
C PRO A 10 -9.19 -7.47 -5.12
N ALA A 11 -7.87 -7.34 -5.22
CA ALA A 11 -7.23 -6.15 -5.73
C ALA A 11 -7.28 -6.11 -7.27
N THR A 12 -7.17 -4.91 -7.82
CA THR A 12 -7.00 -4.68 -9.26
C THR A 12 -5.70 -3.91 -9.53
N PRO A 13 -5.20 -3.87 -10.78
CA PRO A 13 -4.03 -3.05 -11.12
C PRO A 13 -4.15 -1.57 -10.73
N ASP A 14 -5.37 -1.04 -10.61
CA ASP A 14 -5.61 0.35 -10.21
C ASP A 14 -5.31 0.59 -8.71
N ASP A 15 -5.32 -0.47 -7.89
CA ASP A 15 -4.97 -0.40 -6.46
C ASP A 15 -3.46 -0.22 -6.22
N ALA A 16 -2.63 -0.33 -7.27
CA ALA A 16 -1.16 -0.33 -7.13
C ALA A 16 -0.60 0.95 -6.51
N VAL A 17 -1.17 2.11 -6.85
CA VAL A 17 -0.75 3.40 -6.29
C VAL A 17 -1.11 3.48 -4.81
N ALA A 18 -2.35 3.14 -4.46
CA ALA A 18 -2.81 3.20 -3.08
C ALA A 18 -2.06 2.20 -2.17
N CYS A 19 -1.72 1.02 -2.69
CA CYS A 19 -0.86 0.05 -1.99
C CYS A 19 0.57 0.59 -1.79
N HIS A 20 1.15 1.24 -2.81
CA HIS A 20 2.46 1.88 -2.68
C HIS A 20 2.46 2.99 -1.62
N GLU A 21 1.44 3.85 -1.61
CA GLU A 21 1.30 4.91 -0.61
C GLU A 21 1.20 4.36 0.81
N LEU A 22 0.40 3.31 1.01
CA LEU A 22 0.29 2.63 2.29
C LEU A 22 1.61 1.98 2.73
N MET A 23 2.33 1.35 1.79
CA MET A 23 3.66 0.79 2.06
C MET A 23 4.67 1.89 2.43
N TRP A 24 4.66 3.02 1.73
CA TRP A 24 5.54 4.16 2.03
C TRP A 24 5.27 4.71 3.44
N ALA A 25 4.00 4.91 3.78
CA ALA A 25 3.62 5.34 5.12
C ALA A 25 4.13 4.37 6.19
N SER A 26 3.98 3.06 5.95
CA SER A 26 4.42 2.01 6.89
C SER A 26 5.95 1.97 7.06
N VAL A 27 6.71 2.00 5.96
CA VAL A 27 8.18 1.92 6.00
C VAL A 27 8.78 3.20 6.57
N THR A 28 8.22 4.38 6.23
CA THR A 28 8.72 5.64 6.80
C THR A 28 8.41 5.77 8.29
N ASP A 29 7.25 5.32 8.76
CA ASP A 29 6.95 5.23 10.19
C ASP A 29 7.93 4.31 10.91
N LEU A 30 8.19 3.12 10.35
CA LEU A 30 9.17 2.18 10.89
C LEU A 30 10.57 2.82 10.98
N GLY A 31 11.03 3.46 9.90
CA GLY A 31 12.33 4.13 9.85
C GLY A 31 12.47 5.22 10.92
N ARG A 32 11.40 6.01 11.16
CA ARG A 32 11.40 6.99 12.27
C ARG A 32 11.56 6.32 13.63
N ARG A 33 10.85 5.22 13.88
CA ARG A 33 10.92 4.47 15.14
C ARG A 33 12.27 3.79 15.38
N GLN A 34 12.99 3.45 14.30
CA GLN A 34 14.28 2.76 14.35
C GLN A 34 15.49 3.69 14.14
N SER A 35 15.29 5.02 14.09
CA SER A 35 16.34 6.00 13.80
C SER A 35 17.04 5.78 12.45
N THR A 36 16.32 5.22 11.48
CA THR A 36 16.72 4.95 10.10
C THR A 36 15.73 5.62 9.12
N ALA A 37 15.42 6.89 9.37
CA ALA A 37 14.46 7.63 8.57
C ALA A 37 14.84 7.64 7.09
N LEU A 38 13.87 7.34 6.23
CA LEU A 38 14.04 7.43 4.78
C LEU A 38 13.87 8.87 4.33
N GLU A 39 14.69 9.29 3.38
CA GLU A 39 14.62 10.58 2.71
C GLU A 39 13.70 10.52 1.48
N GLY A 40 13.14 11.67 1.09
CA GLY A 40 12.29 11.81 -0.10
C GLY A 40 10.79 11.72 0.17
N SER A 41 10.01 11.50 -0.89
CA SER A 41 8.55 11.45 -0.85
C SER A 41 7.99 10.15 -1.43
N ALA A 42 6.72 9.86 -1.14
CA ALA A 42 6.00 8.74 -1.77
C ALA A 42 6.04 8.83 -3.30
N ALA A 43 5.93 10.04 -3.85
CA ALA A 43 5.98 10.30 -5.29
C ALA A 43 7.37 10.03 -5.88
N ASP A 44 8.44 10.39 -5.17
CA ASP A 44 9.81 10.10 -5.63
C ASP A 44 10.07 8.58 -5.62
N TRP A 45 9.60 7.89 -4.58
CA TRP A 45 9.70 6.45 -4.52
C TRP A 45 8.90 5.79 -5.64
N TRP A 46 7.66 6.24 -5.87
CA TRP A 46 6.79 5.72 -6.94
C TRP A 46 7.43 5.83 -8.31
N ARG A 47 8.02 6.99 -8.66
CA ARG A 47 8.70 7.17 -9.96
C ARG A 47 9.78 6.12 -10.21
N SER A 48 10.46 5.67 -9.16
CA SER A 48 11.50 4.62 -9.26
C SER A 48 10.94 3.19 -9.16
N SER A 49 9.79 3.00 -8.51
CA SER A 49 9.24 1.69 -8.16
C SER A 49 7.99 1.30 -8.96
N GLU A 50 7.43 2.19 -9.78
CA GLU A 50 6.20 1.95 -10.55
C GLU A 50 6.29 0.70 -11.44
N PRO A 51 7.35 0.50 -12.25
CA PRO A 51 7.46 -0.70 -13.07
C PRO A 51 7.44 -1.98 -12.23
N LEU A 52 8.06 -1.96 -11.04
CA LEU A 52 8.03 -3.07 -10.10
C LEU A 52 6.60 -3.31 -9.59
N HIS A 53 5.92 -2.28 -9.08
CA HIS A 53 4.56 -2.44 -8.56
C HIS A 53 3.59 -2.96 -9.62
N ARG A 54 3.68 -2.46 -10.86
CA ARG A 54 2.86 -2.95 -11.97
C ARG A 54 3.18 -4.38 -12.35
N LEU A 55 4.46 -4.75 -12.41
CA LEU A 55 4.86 -6.14 -12.67
C LEU A 55 4.30 -7.07 -11.58
N LEU A 56 4.46 -6.69 -10.32
CA LEU A 56 4.00 -7.48 -9.17
C LEU A 56 2.47 -7.67 -9.18
N ALA A 57 1.72 -6.63 -9.55
CA ALA A 57 0.27 -6.72 -9.74
C ALA A 57 -0.12 -7.69 -10.87
N GLN A 58 0.65 -7.72 -11.97
CA GLN A 58 0.36 -8.58 -13.12
C GLN A 58 0.68 -10.06 -12.87
N ILE A 59 1.72 -10.36 -12.09
CA ILE A 59 2.20 -11.73 -11.88
C ILE A 59 1.67 -12.38 -10.60
N ALA A 60 0.99 -11.62 -9.73
CA ALA A 60 0.43 -12.17 -8.50
C ALA A 60 -0.59 -13.26 -8.82
N ALA A 61 -0.45 -14.43 -8.19
CA ALA A 61 -1.47 -15.47 -8.28
C ALA A 61 -2.75 -15.03 -7.53
N GLU A 62 -2.58 -14.36 -6.39
CA GLU A 62 -3.65 -13.70 -5.64
C GLU A 62 -3.17 -12.36 -5.09
N TRP A 63 -4.08 -11.38 -5.06
CA TRP A 63 -3.85 -10.08 -4.44
C TRP A 63 -5.14 -9.56 -3.83
N TRP A 64 -5.07 -9.20 -2.55
CA TRP A 64 -6.18 -8.70 -1.76
C TRP A 64 -5.86 -7.34 -1.16
N VAL A 65 -6.89 -6.51 -1.04
CA VAL A 65 -6.83 -5.25 -0.29
C VAL A 65 -7.87 -5.25 0.83
N ALA A 66 -7.56 -4.50 1.88
CA ALA A 66 -8.43 -4.25 3.02
C ALA A 66 -8.75 -2.76 3.08
N GLU A 67 -10.04 -2.40 3.15
CA GLU A 67 -10.51 -1.02 3.13
C GLU A 67 -11.44 -0.69 4.30
N GLU A 68 -11.38 0.54 4.80
CA GLU A 68 -12.34 1.06 5.78
C GLU A 68 -13.70 1.28 5.11
N ALA A 69 -14.71 0.57 5.63
CA ALA A 69 -16.07 0.61 5.12
C ALA A 69 -16.64 2.03 5.15
N GLY A 70 -17.17 2.47 4.01
CA GLY A 70 -17.78 3.79 3.85
C GLY A 70 -16.81 4.92 3.47
N TRP A 71 -15.50 4.73 3.63
CA TRP A 71 -14.48 5.72 3.26
C TRP A 71 -13.60 5.29 2.09
N GLY A 72 -13.53 3.99 1.77
CA GLY A 72 -12.73 3.46 0.66
C GLY A 72 -11.23 3.65 0.88
N ARG A 73 -10.80 3.92 2.11
CA ARG A 73 -9.39 4.10 2.46
C ARG A 73 -8.75 2.73 2.65
N LEU A 74 -7.70 2.44 1.90
CA LEU A 74 -6.92 1.22 2.11
C LEU A 74 -6.19 1.26 3.46
N VAL A 75 -6.31 0.16 4.20
CA VAL A 75 -5.64 -0.06 5.49
C VAL A 75 -4.74 -1.29 5.48
N GLY A 76 -4.79 -2.10 4.43
CA GLY A 76 -3.90 -3.24 4.25
C GLY A 76 -3.96 -3.82 2.84
N PHE A 77 -2.93 -4.58 2.46
CA PHE A 77 -2.93 -5.41 1.26
C PHE A 77 -1.96 -6.58 1.43
N ALA A 78 -2.19 -7.65 0.69
CA ALA A 78 -1.29 -8.81 0.63
C ALA A 78 -1.36 -9.48 -0.74
N ARG A 79 -0.22 -9.99 -1.24
CA ARG A 79 -0.12 -10.69 -2.52
C ARG A 79 0.81 -11.90 -2.43
N SER A 80 0.56 -12.92 -3.26
CA SER A 80 1.42 -14.10 -3.46
C SER A 80 2.51 -13.85 -4.49
#